data_AF-A0A5N9GFN1-F1
#
_entry.id   AF-A0A5N9GFN1-F1
#
_cell.length_a   1.000
_cell.length_b   1.000
_cell.length_c   1.000
_cell.angle_alpha   90.00
_cell.angle_beta   90.00
_cell.angle_gamma   90.00
#
_symmetry.space_group_name_H-M   'P 1'
#
loop_
_entity.id
_entity.type
_entity.pdbx_description
1 polymer ?
#
loop_
_entity_poly.entity_id
_entity_poly.type
_entity_poly.pdbx_seq_one_letter_code
_entity_poly.pdbx_strand_id
1 'polypeptide(L)'
;MSSRQVAEVSVGLAKEPEVLSLDPLHIADVVEDLNRIGRATGTEAKAAEITEGLTARIEAVAERAKDVDKQPSVLHVEWADPVMCGGHWVPEMVDLAGGTNSFGDKDTGTLKLDWDEVVASQPEVIIMMQCGFDVKRALEDMPIMTAKDGWASLPAVKNNRVYVIDAGAYTSRSGPRLVTGLEIMAEMIHPEIFSGMIPEAAALRLFGDLTKTG
;
A
#
# COMPACT_ATOMS: atom_id res chain seq x y z
N MET A 1 -16.75 -9.64 -6.76
CA MET A 1 -17.91 -10.40 -7.28
C MET A 1 -19.05 -10.22 -6.29
N SER A 2 -20.28 -9.99 -6.74
CA SER A 2 -21.40 -9.87 -5.80
C SER A 2 -21.79 -11.25 -5.25
N SER A 3 -22.40 -11.29 -4.06
CA SER A 3 -22.89 -12.54 -3.43
C SER A 3 -23.81 -13.35 -4.37
N ARG A 4 -24.50 -12.66 -5.27
CA ARG A 4 -25.38 -13.25 -6.29
C ARG A 4 -24.61 -14.01 -7.38
N GLN A 5 -23.45 -13.49 -7.81
CA GLN A 5 -22.61 -14.16 -8.81
C GLN A 5 -21.96 -15.41 -8.23
N VAL A 6 -21.58 -15.40 -6.94
CA VAL A 6 -21.02 -16.57 -6.27
C VAL A 6 -22.09 -17.67 -6.14
N ALA A 7 -23.33 -17.30 -5.80
CA ALA A 7 -24.45 -18.22 -5.72
C ALA A 7 -24.77 -18.89 -7.07
N GLU A 8 -24.65 -18.17 -8.19
CA GLU A 8 -24.87 -18.72 -9.54
C GLU A 8 -23.81 -19.75 -9.95
N VAL A 9 -22.55 -19.57 -9.55
CA VAL A 9 -21.46 -20.53 -9.84
C VAL A 9 -21.60 -21.82 -9.03
N SER A 10 -22.21 -21.76 -7.84
CA SER A 10 -22.48 -22.95 -7.01
C SER A 10 -23.56 -23.89 -7.56
N VAL A 11 -24.38 -23.46 -8.53
CA VAL A 11 -25.54 -24.23 -9.06
C VAL A 11 -25.15 -25.52 -9.81
N GLY A 12 -23.86 -25.76 -10.08
CA GLY A 12 -23.37 -26.98 -10.75
C GLY A 12 -22.54 -27.93 -9.88
N LEU A 13 -22.30 -27.61 -8.61
CA LEU A 13 -21.42 -28.41 -7.77
C LEU A 13 -22.16 -29.60 -7.15
N ALA A 14 -21.49 -30.75 -7.09
CA ALA A 14 -22.05 -31.98 -6.52
C ALA A 14 -22.37 -31.88 -5.02
N LYS A 15 -21.81 -30.87 -4.33
CA LYS A 15 -22.11 -30.48 -2.96
C LYS A 15 -22.26 -28.97 -2.91
N GLU A 16 -23.15 -28.49 -2.05
CA GLU A 16 -23.28 -27.07 -1.76
C GLU A 16 -22.03 -26.61 -1.00
N PRO A 17 -21.24 -25.67 -1.54
CA PRO A 17 -20.05 -25.18 -0.86
C PRO A 17 -20.42 -24.18 0.24
N GLU A 18 -19.66 -24.16 1.32
CA GLU A 18 -19.65 -23.02 2.23
C GLU A 18 -18.88 -21.86 1.56
N VAL A 19 -19.49 -20.68 1.49
CA VAL A 19 -18.89 -19.50 0.89
C VAL A 19 -18.46 -18.54 1.99
N LEU A 20 -17.14 -18.40 2.17
CA LEU A 20 -16.56 -17.41 3.06
C LEU A 20 -16.19 -16.15 2.27
N SER A 21 -16.94 -15.07 2.47
CA SER A 21 -16.62 -13.75 1.89
C SER A 21 -15.72 -12.96 2.85
N LEU A 22 -14.58 -12.51 2.33
CA LEU A 22 -13.57 -11.71 3.02
C LEU A 22 -13.47 -10.37 2.29
N ASP A 23 -13.58 -9.27 3.02
CA ASP A 23 -13.62 -7.91 2.47
C ASP A 23 -12.92 -6.95 3.46
N PRO A 24 -11.61 -7.10 3.64
CA PRO A 24 -10.87 -6.33 4.65
C PRO A 24 -10.69 -4.88 4.18
N LEU A 25 -10.94 -3.94 5.08
CA LEU A 25 -10.74 -2.52 4.82
C LEU A 25 -9.44 -2.01 5.46
N HIS A 26 -8.99 -2.65 6.52
CA HIS A 26 -7.80 -2.29 7.30
C HIS A 26 -6.76 -3.42 7.26
N ILE A 27 -5.50 -3.10 7.59
CA ILE A 27 -4.45 -4.12 7.71
C ILE A 27 -4.77 -5.13 8.82
N ALA A 28 -5.40 -4.68 9.90
CA ALA A 28 -5.86 -5.55 10.98
C ALA A 28 -6.99 -6.50 10.54
N ASP A 29 -7.85 -6.07 9.63
CA ASP A 29 -8.91 -6.92 9.07
C ASP A 29 -8.31 -8.08 8.27
N VAL A 30 -7.20 -7.84 7.54
CA VAL A 30 -6.46 -8.91 6.84
C VAL A 30 -5.95 -9.97 7.81
N VAL A 31 -5.46 -9.55 8.99
CA VAL A 31 -5.01 -10.47 10.03
C VAL A 31 -6.18 -11.29 10.59
N GLU A 32 -7.33 -10.67 10.84
CA GLU A 32 -8.51 -11.41 11.31
C GLU A 32 -9.09 -12.34 10.23
N ASP A 33 -9.03 -11.94 8.96
CA ASP A 33 -9.45 -12.78 7.85
C ASP A 33 -8.61 -14.05 7.73
N LEU A 34 -7.32 -14.01 8.09
CA LEU A 34 -6.49 -15.23 8.21
C LEU A 34 -6.97 -16.15 9.34
N ASN A 35 -7.42 -15.61 10.47
CA ASN A 35 -8.03 -16.41 11.53
C ASN A 35 -9.36 -17.04 11.07
N ARG A 36 -10.18 -16.29 10.32
CA ARG A 36 -11.43 -16.79 9.72
C ARG A 36 -11.16 -17.93 8.74
N ILE A 37 -10.16 -17.79 7.88
CA ILE A 37 -9.70 -18.86 6.99
C ILE A 37 -9.28 -20.09 7.82
N GLY A 38 -8.46 -19.89 8.85
CA GLY A 38 -8.01 -20.98 9.74
C GLY A 38 -9.16 -21.78 10.35
N ARG A 39 -10.22 -21.11 10.80
CA ARG A 39 -11.44 -21.77 11.30
C ARG A 39 -12.18 -22.55 10.21
N ALA A 40 -12.34 -21.96 9.02
CA ALA A 40 -13.01 -22.61 7.90
C ALA A 40 -12.25 -23.83 7.37
N THR A 41 -10.92 -23.86 7.53
CA THR A 41 -10.06 -24.96 7.04
C THR A 41 -9.64 -25.94 8.13
N GLY A 42 -10.04 -25.74 9.39
CA GLY A 42 -9.61 -26.58 10.53
C GLY A 42 -8.12 -26.50 10.83
N THR A 43 -7.50 -25.34 10.56
CA THR A 43 -6.07 -25.06 10.75
C THR A 43 -5.85 -23.87 11.68
N GLU A 44 -6.68 -23.74 12.72
CA GLU A 44 -6.71 -22.61 13.65
C GLU A 44 -5.37 -22.39 14.34
N ALA A 45 -4.71 -23.47 14.79
CA ALA A 45 -3.41 -23.36 15.45
C ALA A 45 -2.34 -22.74 14.52
N LYS A 46 -2.37 -23.08 13.22
CA LYS A 46 -1.45 -22.50 12.25
C LYS A 46 -1.79 -21.05 11.92
N ALA A 47 -3.08 -20.73 11.84
CA ALA A 47 -3.53 -19.36 11.66
C ALA A 47 -3.08 -18.48 12.83
N ALA A 48 -3.29 -18.93 14.08
CA ALA A 48 -2.85 -18.22 15.28
C ALA A 48 -1.35 -17.95 15.30
N GLU A 49 -0.51 -18.96 15.00
CA GLU A 49 0.95 -18.79 14.92
C GLU A 49 1.34 -17.70 13.90
N ILE A 50 0.69 -17.69 12.73
CA ILE A 50 0.96 -16.71 11.68
C ILE A 50 0.47 -15.32 12.11
N THR A 51 -0.75 -15.21 12.63
CA THR A 51 -1.37 -13.92 12.96
C THR A 51 -0.71 -13.27 14.16
N GLU A 52 -0.26 -14.02 15.16
CA GLU A 52 0.57 -13.51 16.26
C GLU A 52 1.86 -12.86 15.73
N GLY A 53 2.56 -13.52 14.80
CA GLY A 53 3.77 -12.98 14.18
C GLY A 53 3.51 -11.73 13.32
N LEU A 54 2.39 -11.69 12.60
CA LEU A 54 2.00 -10.53 11.80
C LEU A 54 1.62 -9.32 12.68
N THR A 55 0.81 -9.54 13.73
CA THR A 55 0.42 -8.51 14.68
C THR A 55 1.64 -7.91 15.37
N ALA A 56 2.57 -8.74 15.85
CA ALA A 56 3.78 -8.27 16.51
C ALA A 56 4.66 -7.39 15.59
N ARG A 57 4.70 -7.70 14.28
CA ARG A 57 5.44 -6.88 13.29
C ARG A 57 4.75 -5.55 13.02
N ILE A 58 3.42 -5.52 12.93
CA ILE A 58 2.63 -4.28 12.80
C ILE A 58 2.88 -3.39 14.03
N GLU A 59 2.76 -3.95 15.23
CA GLU A 59 3.01 -3.23 16.49
C GLU A 59 4.44 -2.71 16.56
N ALA A 60 5.44 -3.50 16.16
CA ALA A 60 6.83 -3.06 16.15
C ALA A 60 7.07 -1.85 15.24
N VAL A 61 6.43 -1.80 14.07
CA VAL A 61 6.48 -0.62 13.20
C VAL A 61 5.80 0.57 13.87
N ALA A 62 4.57 0.38 14.36
CA ALA A 62 3.79 1.46 14.97
C ALA A 62 4.47 2.05 16.21
N GLU A 63 5.02 1.22 17.10
CA GLU A 63 5.74 1.69 18.30
C GLU A 63 6.99 2.48 17.90
N ARG A 64 7.77 2.00 16.93
CA ARG A 64 8.97 2.72 16.47
C ARG A 64 8.63 4.04 15.79
N ALA A 65 7.52 4.08 15.05
CA ALA A 65 7.04 5.28 14.39
C ALA A 65 6.55 6.37 15.36
N LYS A 66 6.23 6.03 16.63
CA LYS A 66 5.86 7.05 17.64
C LYS A 66 7.01 7.98 18.01
N ASP A 67 8.24 7.53 17.83
CA ASP A 67 9.45 8.29 18.20
C ASP A 67 9.94 9.23 17.08
N VAL A 68 9.19 9.37 15.97
CA VAL A 68 9.58 10.27 14.88
C VAL A 68 9.37 11.74 15.25
N ASP A 69 10.37 12.57 14.96
CA ASP A 69 10.29 14.01 15.24
C ASP A 69 9.29 14.75 14.34
N LYS A 70 9.04 14.21 13.14
CA LYS A 70 8.16 14.82 12.14
C LYS A 70 7.43 13.74 11.36
N GLN A 71 6.14 13.91 11.13
CA GLN A 71 5.36 13.06 10.23
C GLN A 71 5.29 13.74 8.85
N PRO A 72 6.02 13.24 7.82
CA PRO A 72 5.98 13.86 6.50
C PRO A 72 4.65 13.57 5.80
N SER A 73 4.15 14.51 5.00
CA SER A 73 2.99 14.26 4.14
C SER A 73 3.34 13.27 3.03
N VAL A 74 2.51 12.24 2.87
CA VAL A 74 2.73 11.14 1.91
C VAL A 74 1.62 11.13 0.86
N LEU A 75 2.02 11.19 -0.40
CA LEU A 75 1.16 10.88 -1.54
C LEU A 75 1.44 9.44 -2.00
N HIS A 76 0.45 8.57 -1.90
CA HIS A 76 0.49 7.24 -2.52
C HIS A 76 -0.30 7.23 -3.83
N VAL A 77 0.29 6.70 -4.91
CA VAL A 77 -0.31 6.67 -6.25
C VAL A 77 -0.58 5.23 -6.66
N GLU A 78 -1.85 4.84 -6.68
CA GLU A 78 -2.33 3.51 -7.08
C GLU A 78 -2.54 3.40 -8.60
N TRP A 79 -2.71 4.52 -9.30
CA TRP A 79 -2.82 4.55 -10.77
C TRP A 79 -2.33 5.89 -11.32
N ALA A 80 -1.63 5.88 -12.46
CA ALA A 80 -0.98 7.07 -13.01
C ALA A 80 -1.87 7.88 -13.98
N ASP A 81 -2.79 7.21 -14.70
CA ASP A 81 -3.72 7.86 -15.63
C ASP A 81 -5.13 7.22 -15.65
N PRO A 82 -6.16 7.90 -15.10
CA PRO A 82 -6.06 9.14 -14.33
C PRO A 82 -5.22 8.94 -13.06
N VAL A 83 -4.71 10.02 -12.46
CA VAL A 83 -4.00 9.93 -11.18
C VAL A 83 -5.00 9.51 -10.11
N MET A 84 -4.72 8.40 -9.44
CA MET A 84 -5.55 7.89 -8.36
C MET A 84 -4.69 7.51 -7.16
N CYS A 85 -5.19 7.80 -5.96
CA CYS A 85 -4.60 7.33 -4.72
C CYS A 85 -5.32 6.09 -4.20
N GLY A 86 -4.60 5.27 -3.42
CA GLY A 86 -5.19 4.13 -2.74
C GLY A 86 -6.14 4.55 -1.63
N GLY A 87 -7.05 3.65 -1.28
CA GLY A 87 -7.86 3.72 -0.07
C GLY A 87 -7.67 2.46 0.78
N HIS A 88 -8.69 2.08 1.54
CA HIS A 88 -8.65 0.89 2.40
C HIS A 88 -7.47 0.94 3.39
N TRP A 89 -6.63 -0.09 3.40
CA TRP A 89 -5.52 -0.24 4.33
C TRP A 89 -4.36 0.71 4.04
N VAL A 90 -4.29 1.32 2.86
CA VAL A 90 -3.13 2.13 2.45
C VAL A 90 -2.99 3.41 3.28
N PRO A 91 -4.04 4.23 3.47
CA PRO A 91 -4.00 5.35 4.42
C PRO A 91 -3.55 4.93 5.83
N GLU A 92 -4.10 3.84 6.35
CA GLU A 92 -3.73 3.31 7.67
C GLU A 92 -2.26 2.86 7.72
N MET A 93 -1.74 2.24 6.65
CA MET A 93 -0.34 1.87 6.56
C MET A 93 0.59 3.09 6.57
N VAL A 94 0.18 4.20 5.93
CA VAL A 94 0.94 5.47 6.00
C VAL A 94 0.99 5.98 7.44
N ASP A 95 -0.15 6.00 8.13
CA ASP A 95 -0.24 6.49 9.50
C ASP A 95 0.57 5.60 10.47
N LEU A 96 0.45 4.28 10.36
CA LEU A 96 1.22 3.32 11.14
C LEU A 96 2.73 3.42 10.88
N ALA A 97 3.12 3.77 9.66
CA ALA A 97 4.50 4.00 9.28
C ALA A 97 5.05 5.36 9.73
N GLY A 98 4.26 6.21 10.40
CA GLY A 98 4.69 7.53 10.89
C GLY A 98 4.54 8.67 9.88
N GLY A 99 3.90 8.42 8.74
CA GLY A 99 3.57 9.48 7.78
C GLY A 99 2.24 10.16 8.08
N THR A 100 1.92 11.18 7.31
CA THR A 100 0.57 11.78 7.26
C THR A 100 -0.01 11.56 5.87
N ASN A 101 -1.11 10.82 5.76
CA ASN A 101 -1.75 10.61 4.46
C ASN A 101 -2.26 11.93 3.84
N SER A 102 -1.94 12.16 2.57
CA SER A 102 -2.31 13.40 1.87
C SER A 102 -3.69 13.33 1.21
N PHE A 103 -4.13 12.16 0.74
CA PHE A 103 -5.39 12.01 0.00
C PHE A 103 -6.05 10.65 0.21
N GLY A 104 -7.37 10.62 0.07
CA GLY A 104 -8.16 9.42 0.26
C GLY A 104 -8.29 9.04 1.74
N ASP A 105 -9.15 8.07 1.99
CA ASP A 105 -9.33 7.47 3.30
C ASP A 105 -9.69 5.99 3.15
N LYS A 106 -9.85 5.33 4.28
CA LYS A 106 -10.20 3.92 4.35
C LYS A 106 -11.64 3.61 3.89
N ASP A 107 -12.55 4.60 3.94
CA ASP A 107 -13.99 4.41 3.76
C ASP A 107 -14.43 4.64 2.30
N THR A 108 -13.63 5.37 1.53
CA THR A 108 -13.94 5.79 0.15
C THR A 108 -13.29 4.90 -0.92
N GLY A 109 -12.29 4.09 -0.55
CA GLY A 109 -11.53 3.27 -1.48
C GLY A 109 -10.63 4.10 -2.41
N THR A 110 -10.31 3.58 -3.60
CA THR A 110 -9.46 4.28 -4.57
C THR A 110 -10.12 5.59 -5.04
N LEU A 111 -9.41 6.71 -4.90
CA LEU A 111 -9.91 8.05 -5.21
C LEU A 111 -9.14 8.67 -6.38
N LYS A 112 -9.87 9.23 -7.36
CA LYS A 112 -9.27 10.02 -8.43
C LYS A 112 -8.86 11.40 -7.89
N LEU A 113 -7.63 11.80 -8.16
CA LEU A 113 -7.08 13.08 -7.72
C LEU A 113 -7.17 14.15 -8.80
N ASP A 114 -7.45 15.39 -8.37
CA ASP A 114 -7.12 16.58 -9.14
C ASP A 114 -5.63 16.90 -8.96
N TRP A 115 -4.93 17.15 -10.07
CA TRP A 115 -3.49 17.37 -10.02
C TRP A 115 -3.10 18.72 -9.41
N ASP A 116 -3.91 19.77 -9.61
CA ASP A 116 -3.64 21.08 -9.03
C ASP A 116 -3.78 21.02 -7.50
N GLU A 117 -4.70 20.21 -6.98
CA GLU A 117 -4.83 19.91 -5.56
C GLU A 117 -3.60 19.15 -5.03
N VAL A 118 -3.08 18.18 -5.78
CA VAL A 118 -1.82 17.49 -5.43
C VAL A 118 -0.66 18.48 -5.33
N VAL A 119 -0.52 19.39 -6.30
CA VAL A 119 0.52 20.42 -6.26
C VAL A 119 0.32 21.35 -5.04
N ALA A 120 -0.92 21.76 -4.75
CA ALA A 120 -1.22 22.60 -3.59
C ALA A 120 -0.91 21.92 -2.25
N SER A 121 -1.08 20.60 -2.15
CA SER A 121 -0.82 19.82 -0.92
C SER A 121 0.67 19.67 -0.57
N GLN A 122 1.57 19.90 -1.53
CA GLN A 122 3.04 19.86 -1.33
C GLN A 122 3.53 18.58 -0.60
N PRO A 123 3.29 17.37 -1.15
CA PRO A 123 3.70 16.12 -0.51
C PRO A 123 5.22 16.06 -0.32
N GLU A 124 5.63 15.59 0.87
CA GLU A 124 7.03 15.42 1.25
C GLU A 124 7.60 14.05 0.86
N VAL A 125 6.74 13.07 0.63
CA VAL A 125 7.05 11.74 0.10
C VAL A 125 6.04 11.38 -0.99
N ILE A 126 6.50 10.78 -2.08
CA ILE A 126 5.65 10.17 -3.10
C ILE A 126 5.99 8.69 -3.21
N ILE A 127 4.97 7.82 -3.10
CA ILE A 127 5.11 6.37 -3.26
C ILE A 127 4.26 5.94 -4.46
N MET A 128 4.93 5.54 -5.52
CA MET A 128 4.31 4.95 -6.71
C MET A 128 4.07 3.47 -6.45
N MET A 129 2.80 3.10 -6.35
CA MET A 129 2.35 1.77 -5.95
C MET A 129 1.21 1.30 -6.85
N GLN A 130 1.44 1.33 -8.17
CA GLN A 130 0.42 1.04 -9.17
C GLN A 130 -0.15 -0.37 -9.02
N CYS A 131 -1.47 -0.47 -8.90
CA CYS A 131 -2.14 -1.70 -8.51
C CYS A 131 -1.78 -2.88 -9.43
N GLY A 132 -1.24 -3.96 -8.84
CA GLY A 132 -0.87 -5.17 -9.56
C GLY A 132 0.45 -5.11 -10.34
N PHE A 133 1.20 -3.99 -10.27
CA PHE A 133 2.47 -3.86 -10.97
C PHE A 133 3.66 -4.21 -10.05
N ASP A 134 4.70 -4.77 -10.67
CA ASP A 134 6.04 -4.79 -10.10
C ASP A 134 6.75 -3.45 -10.34
N VAL A 135 7.94 -3.28 -9.75
CA VAL A 135 8.73 -2.06 -9.89
C VAL A 135 9.05 -1.74 -11.36
N LYS A 136 9.37 -2.74 -12.18
CA LYS A 136 9.77 -2.52 -13.57
C LYS A 136 8.62 -1.97 -14.39
N ARG A 137 7.43 -2.56 -14.26
CA ARG A 137 6.23 -2.09 -14.96
C ARG A 137 5.81 -0.71 -14.46
N ALA A 138 5.85 -0.48 -13.14
CA ALA A 138 5.52 0.81 -12.55
C ALA A 138 6.40 1.96 -13.05
N LEU A 139 7.69 1.69 -13.32
CA LEU A 139 8.62 2.67 -13.90
C LEU A 139 8.22 3.14 -15.31
N GLU A 140 7.60 2.28 -16.11
CA GLU A 140 7.17 2.64 -17.46
C GLU A 140 6.09 3.73 -17.47
N ASP A 141 5.35 3.89 -16.37
CA ASP A 141 4.33 4.94 -16.20
C ASP A 141 4.91 6.24 -15.58
N MET A 142 6.17 6.25 -15.13
CA MET A 142 6.76 7.45 -14.54
C MET A 142 6.77 8.68 -15.46
N PRO A 143 6.99 8.57 -16.79
CA PRO A 143 6.88 9.71 -17.68
C PRO A 143 5.52 10.44 -17.62
N ILE A 144 4.44 9.71 -17.31
CA ILE A 144 3.09 10.31 -17.13
C ILE A 144 3.07 11.25 -15.94
N MET A 145 3.76 10.89 -14.85
CA MET A 145 3.83 11.68 -13.62
C MET A 145 4.81 12.83 -13.75
N THR A 146 5.99 12.58 -14.32
CA THR A 146 7.06 13.58 -14.40
C THR A 146 6.78 14.68 -15.43
N ALA A 147 5.91 14.41 -16.40
CA ALA A 147 5.42 15.40 -17.36
C ALA A 147 4.35 16.35 -16.79
N LYS A 148 3.84 16.12 -15.57
CA LYS A 148 2.78 16.97 -15.02
C LYS A 148 3.32 18.32 -14.55
N ASP A 149 2.58 19.37 -14.86
CA ASP A 149 2.93 20.73 -14.44
C ASP A 149 3.07 20.82 -12.92
N GLY A 150 4.14 21.46 -12.44
CA GLY A 150 4.42 21.56 -11.01
C GLY A 150 5.09 20.32 -10.39
N TRP A 151 5.24 19.18 -11.09
CA TRP A 151 5.94 17.98 -10.58
C TRP A 151 7.32 18.30 -10.01
N ALA A 152 8.18 18.95 -10.80
CA ALA A 152 9.53 19.32 -10.39
C ALA A 152 9.58 20.30 -9.19
N SER A 153 8.47 20.94 -8.87
CA SER A 153 8.38 21.89 -7.75
C SER A 153 8.11 21.21 -6.40
N LEU A 154 7.58 19.99 -6.41
CA LEU A 154 7.14 19.27 -5.21
C LEU A 154 8.30 18.99 -4.24
N PRO A 155 8.08 19.10 -2.92
CA PRO A 155 9.12 18.82 -1.93
C PRO A 155 9.69 17.41 -2.04
N ALA A 156 8.83 16.40 -2.27
CA ALA A 156 9.26 15.02 -2.51
C ALA A 156 10.27 14.92 -3.66
N VAL A 157 10.01 15.57 -4.79
CA VAL A 157 10.90 15.52 -5.97
C VAL A 157 12.23 16.22 -5.68
N LYS A 158 12.19 17.43 -5.11
CA LYS A 158 13.40 18.22 -4.78
C LYS A 158 14.31 17.51 -3.77
N ASN A 159 13.72 16.75 -2.85
CA ASN A 159 14.46 16.02 -1.81
C ASN A 159 14.74 14.56 -2.18
N ASN A 160 14.52 14.17 -3.44
CA ASN A 160 14.66 12.80 -3.93
C ASN A 160 13.84 11.78 -3.10
N ARG A 161 12.66 12.12 -2.59
CA ARG A 161 11.77 11.25 -1.80
C ARG A 161 10.62 10.72 -2.65
N VAL A 162 10.93 10.29 -3.87
CA VAL A 162 10.01 9.59 -4.77
C VAL A 162 10.44 8.14 -4.85
N TYR A 163 9.52 7.24 -4.54
CA TYR A 163 9.75 5.81 -4.47
C TYR A 163 8.82 5.05 -5.41
N VAL A 164 9.26 3.89 -5.85
CA VAL A 164 8.45 2.93 -6.60
C VAL A 164 8.51 1.60 -5.86
N ILE A 165 7.37 0.99 -5.59
CA ILE A 165 7.25 -0.30 -4.88
C ILE A 165 6.52 -1.31 -5.76
N ASP A 166 6.88 -2.60 -5.64
CA ASP A 166 6.09 -3.73 -6.16
C ASP A 166 4.76 -3.83 -5.39
N ALA A 167 3.79 -3.06 -5.85
CA ALA A 167 2.47 -3.03 -5.26
C ALA A 167 1.73 -4.36 -5.42
N GLY A 168 1.95 -5.06 -6.54
CA GLY A 168 1.36 -6.37 -6.79
C GLY A 168 1.71 -7.41 -5.72
N ALA A 169 2.91 -7.33 -5.15
CA ALA A 169 3.36 -8.19 -4.05
C ALA A 169 3.02 -7.64 -2.66
N TYR A 170 3.11 -6.32 -2.46
CA TYR A 170 3.22 -5.75 -1.11
C TYR A 170 2.11 -4.78 -0.68
N THR A 171 1.31 -4.20 -1.59
CA THR A 171 0.28 -3.21 -1.21
C THR A 171 -1.10 -3.43 -1.82
N SER A 172 -1.22 -4.22 -2.90
CA SER A 172 -2.48 -4.42 -3.62
C SER A 172 -3.25 -5.70 -3.25
N ARG A 173 -2.70 -6.55 -2.36
CA ARG A 173 -3.30 -7.84 -2.01
C ARG A 173 -3.53 -7.96 -0.51
N SER A 174 -4.75 -8.32 -0.12
CA SER A 174 -5.15 -8.64 1.24
C SER A 174 -4.60 -10.00 1.69
N GLY A 175 -3.30 -10.04 2.01
CA GLY A 175 -2.65 -11.23 2.53
C GLY A 175 -1.43 -10.92 3.41
N PRO A 176 -0.73 -11.94 3.93
CA PRO A 176 0.34 -11.76 4.92
C PRO A 176 1.48 -10.81 4.50
N ARG A 177 1.76 -10.73 3.19
CA ARG A 177 2.80 -9.84 2.64
C ARG A 177 2.46 -8.36 2.76
N LEU A 178 1.21 -8.01 3.05
CA LEU A 178 0.81 -6.62 3.30
C LEU A 178 1.55 -6.03 4.50
N VAL A 179 1.84 -6.85 5.53
CA VAL A 179 2.67 -6.44 6.68
C VAL A 179 4.11 -6.15 6.26
N THR A 180 4.66 -6.91 5.30
CA THR A 180 5.95 -6.55 4.70
C THR A 180 5.83 -5.23 3.92
N GLY A 181 4.72 -4.98 3.22
CA GLY A 181 4.46 -3.69 2.60
C GLY A 181 4.49 -2.52 3.58
N LEU A 182 3.94 -2.70 4.79
CA LEU A 182 4.00 -1.70 5.87
C LEU A 182 5.45 -1.42 6.28
N GLU A 183 6.27 -2.46 6.47
CA GLU A 183 7.68 -2.31 6.83
C GLU A 183 8.50 -1.59 5.73
N ILE A 184 8.26 -1.92 4.45
CA ILE A 184 8.88 -1.23 3.31
C ILE A 184 8.45 0.25 3.31
N MET A 185 7.16 0.52 3.54
CA MET A 185 6.62 1.88 3.60
C MET A 185 7.26 2.68 4.75
N ALA A 186 7.42 2.07 5.92
CA ALA A 186 8.10 2.67 7.06
C ALA A 186 9.55 3.06 6.74
N GLU A 187 10.31 2.23 6.02
CA GLU A 187 11.67 2.59 5.54
C GLU A 187 11.67 3.70 4.48
N MET A 188 10.69 3.73 3.58
CA MET A 188 10.59 4.81 2.58
C MET A 188 10.24 6.16 3.22
N ILE A 189 9.37 6.16 4.23
CA ILE A 189 8.92 7.36 4.95
C ILE A 189 9.99 7.81 5.97
N HIS A 190 10.61 6.88 6.70
CA HIS A 190 11.54 7.18 7.79
C HIS A 190 12.84 6.35 7.71
N PRO A 191 13.68 6.56 6.68
CA PRO A 191 14.92 5.80 6.50
C PRO A 191 15.96 6.01 7.61
N GLU A 192 15.81 7.06 8.41
CA GLU A 192 16.68 7.37 9.56
C GLU A 192 16.44 6.47 10.77
N ILE A 193 15.23 5.90 10.89
CA ILE A 193 14.91 4.94 11.94
C ILE A 193 14.70 3.56 11.35
N PHE A 194 14.00 3.38 10.23
CA PHE A 194 13.83 2.07 9.61
C PHE A 194 14.94 1.80 8.58
N SER A 195 15.54 0.62 8.64
CA SER A 195 16.61 0.22 7.72
C SER A 195 16.59 -1.29 7.50
N GLY A 196 16.77 -1.74 6.26
CA GLY A 196 16.88 -3.17 5.93
C GLY A 196 15.54 -3.92 5.93
N MET A 197 14.43 -3.18 5.84
CA MET A 197 13.08 -3.69 5.66
C MET A 197 12.76 -3.96 4.19
N ILE A 198 13.38 -3.23 3.25
CA ILE A 198 13.14 -3.37 1.81
C ILE A 198 13.79 -4.66 1.27
N PRO A 199 13.01 -5.68 0.84
CA PRO A 199 13.57 -6.85 0.18
C PRO A 199 14.22 -6.47 -1.17
N GLU A 200 15.12 -7.32 -1.65
CA GLU A 200 15.77 -7.12 -2.95
C GLU A 200 14.72 -6.94 -4.07
N ALA A 201 14.90 -5.90 -4.88
CA ALA A 201 14.01 -5.51 -5.98
C ALA A 201 12.55 -5.18 -5.61
N ALA A 202 12.19 -5.14 -4.33
CA ALA A 202 10.81 -4.84 -3.88
C ALA A 202 10.44 -3.36 -4.00
N ALA A 203 11.42 -2.47 -3.84
CA ALA A 203 11.25 -1.05 -4.03
C ALA A 203 12.56 -0.41 -4.51
N LEU A 204 12.43 0.76 -5.12
CA LEU A 204 13.57 1.62 -5.42
C LEU A 204 13.24 3.07 -5.11
N ARG A 205 14.29 3.83 -4.83
CA ARG A 205 14.25 5.28 -4.70
C ARG A 205 14.71 5.91 -6.02
N LEU A 206 13.92 6.83 -6.53
CA LEU A 206 14.29 7.59 -7.72
C LEU A 206 15.21 8.76 -7.33
N PHE A 207 16.32 8.89 -8.04
CA PHE A 207 17.32 9.95 -7.82
C PHE A 207 17.51 10.77 -9.10
N GLY A 208 17.82 12.06 -8.93
CA GLY A 208 18.25 12.94 -10.02
C GLY A 208 17.12 13.72 -10.71
N ASP A 209 17.39 14.22 -11.91
CA ASP A 209 16.42 14.99 -12.70
C ASP A 209 15.40 14.06 -13.35
N LEU A 210 14.32 13.78 -12.63
CA LEU A 210 13.23 12.90 -13.08
C LEU A 210 12.42 13.46 -14.26
N THR A 211 12.70 14.70 -14.68
CA THR A 211 12.07 15.32 -15.85
C THR A 211 12.80 15.04 -17.16
N LYS A 212 14.03 14.50 -17.09
CA LYS A 212 14.79 14.08 -18.26
C LYS A 212 14.51 12.62 -18.57
N THR A 213 13.59 12.35 -19.48
CA THR A 213 13.66 11.14 -20.30
C THR A 213 14.96 11.23 -21.10
N GLY A 214 15.82 10.21 -20.99
CA GLY A 214 17.06 10.12 -21.76
C GLY A 214 16.85 10.22 -23.27
#